data_AF-A0A836Q9T8-F1
#
_entry.id   AF-A0A836Q9T8-F1
#
_cell.length_a   1.000
_cell.length_b   1.000
_cell.length_c   1.000
_cell.angle_alpha   90.00
_cell.angle_beta   90.00
_cell.angle_gamma   90.00
#
_symmetry.space_group_name_H-M   'P 1'
#
loop_
_entity.id
_entity.type
_entity.pdbx_description
1 polymer ?
#
loop_
_entity_poly.entity_id
_entity_poly.type
_entity_poly.pdbx_seq_one_letter_code
_entity_poly.pdbx_strand_id
1 'polypeptide(L)'
;MGTVYAVGVGPGSPNYITEIVKKIILDSDFIIGYKYTLNTISDLIHNKEVYEITMENQEKIYQKISRELGGGILVVPFTGDVNFSESEVVDRLIEIFG
;
A
#
# COMPACT_ATOMS: atom_id res chain seq x y z
N MET A 1 18.09 1.06 2.65
CA MET A 1 16.96 0.15 2.82
C MET A 1 15.71 1.00 2.75
N GLY A 2 14.76 0.61 1.91
CA GLY A 2 13.48 1.29 1.81
C GLY A 2 12.59 0.95 2.99
N THR A 3 11.48 1.67 3.13
CA THR A 3 10.50 1.42 4.17
C THR A 3 9.19 0.98 3.54
N VAL A 4 8.59 -0.08 4.07
CA VAL A 4 7.28 -0.57 3.62
C VAL A 4 6.27 -0.39 4.74
N TYR A 5 5.17 0.30 4.44
CA TYR A 5 4.04 0.48 5.34
C TYR A 5 2.83 -0.27 4.80
N ALA A 6 2.40 -1.31 5.52
CA ALA A 6 1.06 -1.84 5.40
C ALA A 6 0.12 -0.96 6.25
N VAL A 7 -0.92 -0.38 5.65
CA VAL A 7 -1.83 0.56 6.35
C VAL A 7 -3.30 0.22 6.13
N GLY A 8 -4.11 0.38 7.16
CA GLY A 8 -5.55 0.26 7.08
C GLY A 8 -6.19 1.58 6.64
N VAL A 9 -7.00 1.57 5.57
CA VAL A 9 -7.71 2.76 5.07
C VAL A 9 -9.18 2.82 5.50
N GLY A 10 -9.58 1.95 6.43
CA GLY A 10 -10.94 1.90 6.96
C GLY A 10 -11.94 1.25 5.99
N PRO A 11 -13.25 1.42 6.22
CA PRO A 11 -14.32 0.69 5.53
C PRO A 11 -14.63 1.20 4.11
N GLY A 12 -13.81 2.09 3.54
CA GLY A 12 -13.94 2.55 2.15
C GLY A 12 -14.40 3.98 1.93
N SER A 13 -14.75 4.73 2.99
CA SER A 13 -14.94 6.18 2.88
C SER A 13 -13.65 6.91 3.30
N PRO A 14 -13.18 7.91 2.52
CA PRO A 14 -11.98 8.69 2.85
C PRO A 14 -12.02 9.36 4.24
N ASN A 15 -13.23 9.57 4.79
CA ASN A 15 -13.44 10.17 6.11
C ASN A 15 -12.93 9.30 7.27
N TYR A 16 -12.75 8.00 7.06
CA TYR A 16 -12.28 7.07 8.10
C TYR A 16 -10.77 6.83 8.06
N ILE A 17 -10.05 7.45 7.12
CA ILE A 17 -8.60 7.36 7.07
C ILE A 17 -8.03 8.19 8.22
N THR A 18 -7.21 7.56 9.06
CA THR A 18 -6.57 8.22 10.20
C THR A 18 -5.51 9.23 9.73
N GLU A 19 -5.28 10.28 10.52
CA GLU A 19 -4.29 11.31 10.19
C GLU A 19 -2.87 10.77 10.02
N ILE A 20 -2.50 9.71 10.77
CA ILE A 20 -1.19 9.09 10.62
C ILE A 20 -1.05 8.36 9.27
N VAL A 21 -2.10 7.67 8.82
CA VAL A 21 -2.11 7.00 7.51
C VAL A 21 -2.05 8.03 6.38
N LYS A 22 -2.77 9.16 6.50
CA LYS A 22 -2.68 10.25 5.52
C LYS A 22 -1.24 10.77 5.39
N LYS A 23 -0.54 11.00 6.50
CA LYS A 23 0.85 11.45 6.49
C LYS A 23 1.77 10.43 5.83
N ILE A 24 1.66 9.15 6.21
CA ILE A 24 2.44 8.06 5.62
C ILE A 24 2.21 8.00 4.10
N ILE A 25 0.95 8.08 3.65
CA ILE A 25 0.64 8.13 2.22
C ILE A 25 1.29 9.35 1.59
N LEU A 26 1.12 10.56 2.13
CA LEU A 26 1.67 11.80 1.54
C LEU A 26 3.21 11.82 1.48
N ASP A 27 3.88 11.18 2.42
CA ASP A 27 5.35 11.09 2.46
C ASP A 27 5.91 9.95 1.60
N SER A 28 5.06 9.08 1.02
CA SER A 28 5.51 7.93 0.24
C SER A 28 5.91 8.22 -1.20
N ASP A 29 6.77 7.36 -1.76
CA ASP A 29 7.17 7.39 -3.17
C ASP A 29 6.30 6.45 -4.01
N PHE A 30 6.06 5.24 -3.49
CA PHE A 30 5.33 4.16 -4.16
C PHE A 30 4.06 3.80 -3.42
N ILE A 31 3.03 3.42 -4.17
CA ILE A 31 1.78 2.86 -3.62
C ILE A 31 1.40 1.64 -4.45
N ILE A 32 1.18 0.51 -3.79
CA ILE A 32 0.67 -0.71 -4.44
C ILE A 32 -0.63 -1.09 -3.74
N GLY A 33 -1.73 -1.18 -4.46
CA GLY A 33 -3.01 -1.52 -3.84
C GLY A 33 -4.05 -2.03 -4.82
N TYR A 34 -5.09 -2.66 -4.30
CA TYR A 34 -6.25 -3.03 -5.11
C TYR A 34 -7.05 -1.78 -5.48
N LYS A 35 -7.76 -1.85 -6.62
CA LYS A 35 -8.60 -0.77 -7.13
C LYS A 35 -9.46 -0.09 -6.05
N TYR A 36 -10.07 -0.90 -5.16
CA TYR A 36 -10.93 -0.39 -4.10
C TYR A 36 -10.18 0.46 -3.06
N THR A 37 -9.01 0.00 -2.61
CA THR A 37 -8.23 0.73 -1.60
C THR A 37 -7.57 1.96 -2.20
N LEU A 38 -7.12 1.88 -3.47
CA LEU A 38 -6.64 3.04 -4.23
C LEU A 38 -7.71 4.12 -4.42
N ASN A 39 -8.95 3.72 -4.75
CA ASN A 39 -10.07 4.66 -4.86
C ASN A 39 -10.39 5.34 -3.52
N THR A 40 -10.25 4.63 -2.41
CA THR A 40 -10.49 5.20 -1.06
C THR A 40 -9.50 6.32 -0.73
N ILE A 41 -8.29 6.27 -1.30
CA ILE A 41 -7.20 7.24 -1.03
C ILE A 41 -6.89 8.13 -2.23
N SER A 42 -7.74 8.17 -3.26
CA SER A 42 -7.44 8.80 -4.57
C SER A 42 -6.92 10.22 -4.46
N ASP A 43 -7.46 10.99 -3.50
CA ASP A 43 -7.13 12.41 -3.31
C ASP A 43 -5.73 12.62 -2.72
N LEU A 44 -5.10 11.56 -2.20
CA LEU A 44 -3.80 11.59 -1.53
C LEU A 44 -2.64 11.10 -2.41
N ILE A 45 -2.94 10.51 -3.58
CA ILE A 45 -1.96 9.72 -4.35
C ILE A 45 -1.52 10.33 -5.69
N HIS A 46 -1.92 11.58 -5.98
CA HIS A 46 -1.74 12.21 -7.28
C HIS A 46 -0.28 12.38 -7.76
N ASN A 47 0.69 12.50 -6.84
CA ASN A 47 2.11 12.74 -7.17
C ASN A 47 3.00 11.53 -6.85
N LYS A 48 2.46 10.32 -6.95
CA LYS A 48 3.11 9.08 -6.50
C LYS A 48 3.14 8.06 -7.62
N GLU A 49 4.07 7.11 -7.54
CA GLU A 49 4.04 5.94 -8.40
C GLU A 49 3.02 4.94 -7.88
N VAL A 50 1.83 4.94 -8.49
CA VAL A 50 0.71 4.10 -8.09
C VAL A 50 0.60 2.88 -8.98
N TYR A 51 0.53 1.70 -8.38
CA TYR A 51 0.38 0.41 -9.05
C TYR A 51 -0.90 -0.28 -8.57
N GLU A 52 -1.87 -0.42 -9.47
CA GLU A 52 -3.06 -1.24 -9.24
C GLU A 52 -2.68 -2.73 -9.36
N ILE A 53 -2.97 -3.50 -8.31
CA ILE A 53 -2.79 -4.95 -8.29
C ILE A 53 -4.13 -5.69 -8.38
N THR A 54 -4.03 -6.89 -8.93
CA THR A 54 -5.04 -7.94 -8.95
C THR A 54 -4.39 -9.23 -8.43
N MET A 55 -5.20 -10.25 -8.13
CA MET A 55 -4.68 -11.55 -7.70
C MET A 55 -3.70 -12.18 -8.70
N GLU A 56 -3.82 -11.85 -9.99
CA GLU A 56 -3.00 -12.41 -11.06
C GLU A 56 -1.65 -11.71 -11.21
N ASN A 57 -1.58 -10.39 -10.94
CA ASN A 57 -0.39 -9.58 -11.23
C ASN A 57 0.39 -9.14 -9.99
N GLN A 58 -0.16 -9.33 -8.78
CA GLN A 58 0.40 -8.81 -7.53
C GLN A 58 1.86 -9.21 -7.33
N GLU A 59 2.20 -10.48 -7.53
CA GLU A 59 3.56 -10.99 -7.33
C GLU A 59 4.55 -10.31 -8.27
N LYS A 60 4.18 -10.15 -9.54
CA LYS A 60 5.03 -9.50 -10.54
C LYS A 60 5.30 -8.04 -10.17
N ILE A 61 4.29 -7.34 -9.66
CA ILE A 61 4.40 -5.93 -9.25
C ILE A 61 5.24 -5.81 -7.98
N TYR A 62 5.01 -6.66 -6.97
CA TYR A 62 5.84 -6.66 -5.75
C TYR A 62 7.31 -6.92 -6.06
N GLN A 63 7.62 -7.89 -6.92
CA GLN A 63 8.99 -8.19 -7.35
C GLN A 63 9.63 -7.05 -8.14
N LYS A 64 8.85 -6.33 -8.96
CA LYS A 64 9.32 -5.15 -9.67
C LYS A 64 9.71 -4.06 -8.67
N ILE A 65 8.79 -3.72 -7.75
CA ILE A 65 8.98 -2.63 -6.81
C ILE A 65 10.05 -2.94 -5.77
N SER A 66 10.20 -4.19 -5.33
CA SER A 66 11.32 -4.60 -4.46
C SER A 66 12.69 -4.22 -5.04
N ARG A 67 12.86 -4.29 -6.37
CA ARG A 67 14.10 -3.90 -7.06
C ARG A 67 14.25 -2.38 -7.25
N GLU A 68 13.14 -1.67 -7.35
CA GLU A 68 13.10 -0.21 -7.58
C GLU A 68 13.09 0.59 -6.27
N LEU A 69 12.65 -0.02 -5.16
CA LEU A 69 12.37 0.64 -3.89
C LEU A 69 13.60 1.35 -3.32
N GLY A 70 14.78 0.72 -3.36
CA GLY A 70 16.03 1.33 -2.93
C GLY A 70 15.99 1.86 -1.49
N GLY A 71 15.91 3.18 -1.32
CA GLY A 71 15.76 3.88 -0.03
C GLY A 71 14.40 4.60 0.13
N GLY A 72 13.49 4.41 -0.82
CA GLY A 72 12.18 5.05 -0.83
C GLY A 72 11.16 4.38 0.10
N ILE A 73 9.96 4.95 0.10
CA ILE A 73 8.84 4.58 0.96
C ILE A 73 7.72 3.98 0.09
N LEU A 74 7.36 2.73 0.37
CA LEU A 74 6.23 2.02 -0.23
C LEU A 74 5.07 1.96 0.77
N VAL A 75 3.86 2.23 0.29
CA VAL A 75 2.61 2.04 1.04
C VAL A 75 1.74 0.99 0.36
N VAL A 76 1.24 0.05 1.15
CA VAL A 76 0.27 -0.97 0.74
C VAL A 76 -1.02 -0.79 1.54
N PRO A 77 -2.08 -0.22 0.96
CA PRO A 77 -3.32 0.05 1.67
C PRO A 77 -4.26 -1.16 1.66
N PHE A 78 -4.78 -1.49 2.85
CA PHE A 78 -5.73 -2.55 3.11
C PHE A 78 -7.08 -1.97 3.54
N THR A 79 -8.17 -2.63 3.15
CA THR A 79 -9.50 -2.30 3.69
C THR A 79 -9.55 -2.60 5.18
N GLY A 80 -10.19 -1.72 5.96
CA GLY A 80 -10.32 -1.88 7.40
C GLY A 80 -9.00 -1.65 8.13
N ASP A 81 -8.57 -2.64 8.90
CA ASP A 81 -7.31 -2.67 9.64
C ASP A 81 -6.43 -3.83 9.15
N VAL A 82 -5.13 -3.59 9.03
CA VAL A 82 -4.16 -4.55 8.48
C VAL A 82 -4.11 -5.84 9.30
N ASN A 83 -4.29 -5.76 10.62
CA ASN A 83 -4.18 -6.93 11.49
C ASN A 83 -5.44 -7.81 11.47
N PHE A 84 -6.51 -7.33 10.84
CA PHE A 84 -7.76 -8.08 10.64
C PHE A 84 -7.94 -8.57 9.19
N SER A 85 -7.35 -7.85 8.23
CA SER A 85 -7.48 -8.11 6.81
C SER A 85 -6.30 -8.91 6.27
N GLU A 86 -6.58 -9.91 5.42
CA GLU A 86 -5.64 -10.54 4.48
C GLU A 86 -4.24 -10.86 5.04
N SER A 87 -4.15 -11.60 6.15
CA SER A 87 -2.88 -11.98 6.79
C SER A 87 -1.87 -12.62 5.83
N GLU A 88 -2.36 -13.39 4.85
CA GLU A 88 -1.53 -14.00 3.80
C GLU A 88 -0.77 -12.96 2.96
N VAL A 89 -1.39 -11.82 2.66
CA VAL A 89 -0.75 -10.73 1.91
C VAL A 89 0.33 -10.07 2.77
N VAL A 90 0.08 -9.88 4.07
CA VAL A 90 1.07 -9.33 5.00
C VAL A 90 2.29 -10.25 5.12
N ASP A 91 2.07 -11.56 5.26
CA ASP A 91 3.15 -12.55 5.28
C ASP A 91 3.97 -12.51 3.98
N ARG A 92 3.30 -12.32 2.83
CA ARG A 92 3.97 -12.16 1.54
C ARG A 92 4.79 -10.89 1.43
N LEU A 93 4.29 -9.77 1.97
CA LEU A 93 5.06 -8.52 2.04
C LEU A 93 6.31 -8.70 2.90
N ILE A 94 6.21 -9.41 4.02
CA ILE A 94 7.36 -9.72 4.88
C ILE A 94 8.38 -10.59 4.12
N GLU A 95 7.94 -11.59 3.35
CA GLU A 95 8.86 -12.42 2.56
C GLU A 95 9.60 -11.64 1.47
N ILE A 96 8.94 -10.67 0.83
CA ILE A 96 9.49 -9.93 -0.31
C ILE A 96 10.31 -8.71 0.12
N PHE A 97 9.91 -8.04 1.21
CA PHE A 97 10.45 -6.74 1.63
C PHE A 97 11.10 -6.74 3.02
N GLY A 98 11.00 -7.84 3.79
CA GLY A 98 11.54 -7.98 5.15
C GLY A 98 13.03 -8.32 5.21
#